data_AF-A0A354F1D0-F1
#
_entry.id   AF-A0A354F1D0-F1
#
_cell.length_a   1.000
_cell.length_b   1.000
_cell.length_c   1.000
_cell.angle_alpha   90.00
_cell.angle_beta   90.00
_cell.angle_gamma   90.00
#
_symmetry.space_group_name_H-M   'P 1'
#
loop_
_entity.id
_entity.type
_entity.pdbx_description
1 polymer ?
#
loop_
_entity_poly.entity_id
_entity_poly.type
_entity_poly.pdbx_seq_one_letter_code
_entity_poly.pdbx_strand_id
1 'polypeptide(L)'
;MMIKLPVIVGMGGINAAGRTSGFHSYKRMVCDVLSDHDMANTWSDLAHRMGMDHKAGISEATIHDIKQGTLVRRIDNFDPDHVRCHHKARLDSSVLPASLVIKKAKLPGHLAKASQMMELDNKEVGV
;
A
#
# COMPACT_ATOMS: atom_id res chain seq x y z
N MET A 1 48.03 2.77 -16.54
CA MET A 1 47.07 1.94 -15.79
C MET A 1 46.02 1.45 -16.76
N MET A 2 45.78 0.14 -16.89
CA MET A 2 44.72 -0.39 -17.76
C MET A 2 43.37 -0.29 -17.01
N ILE A 3 42.39 0.41 -17.58
CA ILE A 3 41.06 0.59 -16.98
C ILE A 3 40.11 -0.43 -17.62
N LYS A 4 39.42 -1.23 -16.80
CA LYS A 4 38.41 -2.19 -17.29
C LYS A 4 37.12 -1.42 -17.60
N LEU A 5 36.54 -1.62 -18.77
CA LEU A 5 35.25 -1.04 -19.15
C LEU A 5 34.12 -1.73 -18.37
N PRO A 6 33.34 -1.01 -17.55
CA PRO A 6 32.13 -1.58 -16.96
C PRO A 6 31.08 -1.82 -18.05
N VAL A 7 30.55 -3.03 -18.10
CA VAL A 7 29.50 -3.43 -19.05
C VAL A 7 28.27 -3.96 -18.30
N ILE A 8 27.08 -3.66 -18.79
CA ILE A 8 25.82 -4.16 -18.23
C ILE A 8 25.53 -5.53 -18.87
N VAL A 9 25.65 -6.60 -18.08
CA VAL A 9 25.39 -7.99 -18.54
C VAL A 9 24.01 -8.51 -18.10
N GLY A 10 23.27 -7.72 -17.34
CA GLY A 10 21.93 -8.05 -16.87
C GLY A 10 21.28 -6.87 -16.17
N MET A 11 19.95 -6.81 -16.24
CA MET A 11 19.15 -5.80 -15.56
C MET A 11 17.82 -6.40 -15.09
N GLY A 12 17.33 -5.93 -13.95
CA GLY A 12 16.12 -6.43 -13.32
C GLY A 12 15.53 -5.44 -12.33
N GLY A 13 14.35 -5.76 -11.79
CA GLY A 13 13.58 -4.90 -10.90
C GLY A 13 12.10 -4.83 -11.30
N ILE A 14 11.26 -4.39 -10.37
CA ILE A 14 9.81 -4.21 -10.54
C ILE A 14 9.46 -2.76 -10.23
N ASN A 15 8.61 -2.15 -11.04
CA ASN A 15 8.00 -0.85 -10.77
C ASN A 15 6.53 -0.82 -11.22
N ALA A 16 5.91 0.36 -11.27
CA ALA A 16 4.52 0.53 -11.71
C ALA A 16 4.26 0.09 -13.17
N ALA A 17 5.29 -0.02 -14.01
CA ALA A 17 5.19 -0.51 -15.38
C ALA A 17 5.41 -2.03 -15.50
N GLY A 18 5.71 -2.74 -14.40
CA GLY A 18 5.98 -4.17 -14.38
C GLY A 18 7.46 -4.50 -14.22
N ARG A 19 7.89 -5.65 -14.77
CA ARG A 19 9.28 -6.14 -14.62
C ARG A 19 10.23 -5.58 -15.66
N THR A 20 11.46 -5.29 -15.25
CA THR A 20 12.49 -4.70 -16.11
C THR A 20 13.25 -5.75 -16.94
N SER A 21 13.43 -6.96 -16.41
CA SER A 21 13.98 -8.08 -17.17
C SER A 21 13.12 -8.34 -18.41
N GLY A 22 13.73 -8.68 -19.56
CA GLY A 22 12.99 -8.87 -20.81
C GLY A 22 12.35 -7.59 -21.38
N PHE A 23 12.72 -6.42 -20.88
CA PHE A 23 12.22 -5.10 -21.31
C PHE A 23 10.70 -4.91 -21.16
N HIS A 24 10.01 -5.69 -20.32
CA HIS A 24 8.55 -5.59 -20.20
C HIS A 24 8.10 -4.23 -19.66
N SER A 25 8.78 -3.68 -18.65
CA SER A 25 8.47 -2.35 -18.12
C SER A 25 8.69 -1.26 -19.17
N TYR A 26 9.74 -1.34 -19.98
CA TYR A 26 9.95 -0.47 -21.13
C TYR A 26 8.82 -0.58 -22.15
N LYS A 27 8.50 -1.81 -22.58
CA LYS A 27 7.42 -2.08 -23.53
C LYS A 27 6.06 -1.57 -23.04
N ARG A 28 5.77 -1.68 -21.74
CA ARG A 28 4.55 -1.11 -21.15
C ARG A 28 4.53 0.41 -21.25
N MET A 29 5.66 1.10 -21.06
CA MET A 29 5.74 2.57 -21.15
C MET A 29 5.52 3.09 -22.58
N VAL A 30 5.93 2.34 -23.61
CA VAL A 30 5.82 2.74 -25.02
C VAL A 30 4.82 1.89 -25.80
N CYS A 31 3.83 1.30 -25.11
CA CYS A 31 2.95 0.28 -25.70
C CYS A 31 2.15 0.76 -26.92
N ASP A 32 1.92 2.07 -27.04
CA ASP A 32 1.07 2.64 -28.09
C ASP A 32 1.78 2.74 -29.45
N VAL A 33 3.10 2.50 -29.50
CA VAL A 33 3.88 2.49 -30.75
C VAL A 33 4.47 1.11 -31.09
N LEU A 34 4.22 0.11 -30.25
CA LEU A 34 4.69 -1.25 -30.45
C LEU A 34 3.61 -2.11 -31.09
N SER A 35 4.04 -3.11 -31.87
CA SER A 35 3.11 -4.07 -32.47
C SER A 35 2.50 -5.00 -31.41
N ASP A 36 1.33 -5.57 -31.71
CA ASP A 36 0.70 -6.58 -30.84
C ASP A 36 1.63 -7.78 -30.60
N HIS A 37 2.39 -8.18 -31.62
CA HIS A 37 3.39 -9.24 -31.51
C HIS A 37 4.47 -8.90 -30.47
N ASP A 38 5.01 -7.67 -30.50
CA ASP A 38 6.04 -7.23 -29.55
C ASP A 38 5.51 -7.12 -28.12
N MET A 39 4.21 -6.81 -27.99
CA MET A 39 3.54 -6.64 -26.71
C MET A 39 2.97 -7.93 -26.13
N ALA A 40 2.72 -8.98 -26.92
CA ALA A 40 2.05 -10.21 -26.49
C ALA A 40 2.62 -10.80 -25.19
N ASN A 41 3.94 -10.98 -25.12
CA ASN A 41 4.61 -11.51 -23.92
C ASN A 41 4.56 -10.54 -22.73
N THR A 42 4.51 -9.22 -22.98
CA THR A 42 4.36 -8.20 -21.94
C THR A 42 2.97 -8.19 -21.34
N TRP A 43 1.93 -8.35 -22.17
CA TRP A 43 0.57 -8.47 -21.67
C TRP A 43 0.36 -9.74 -20.85
N SER A 44 0.94 -10.86 -21.30
CA SER A 44 0.92 -12.11 -20.53
C SER A 44 1.63 -11.97 -19.18
N ASP A 45 2.84 -11.39 -19.14
CA ASP A 45 3.56 -11.14 -17.88
C ASP A 45 2.78 -10.24 -16.92
N LEU A 46 2.20 -9.16 -17.42
CA LEU A 46 1.41 -8.24 -16.61
C LEU A 46 0.13 -8.90 -16.09
N ALA A 47 -0.62 -9.61 -16.94
CA ALA A 47 -1.82 -10.34 -16.54
C ALA A 47 -1.53 -11.34 -15.42
N HIS A 48 -0.47 -12.15 -15.61
CA HIS A 48 -0.03 -13.13 -14.61
C HIS A 48 0.29 -12.46 -13.26
N ARG A 49 1.06 -11.38 -13.28
CA ARG A 49 1.44 -10.65 -12.05
C ARG A 49 0.27 -9.92 -11.38
N MET A 50 -0.73 -9.52 -12.14
CA MET A 50 -1.95 -8.89 -11.65
C MET A 50 -2.99 -9.92 -11.16
N GLY A 51 -2.69 -11.22 -11.23
CA GLY A 51 -3.60 -12.28 -10.81
C GLY A 51 -4.83 -12.43 -11.72
N MET A 52 -4.75 -11.95 -12.96
CA MET A 52 -5.84 -12.04 -13.94
C MET A 52 -5.84 -13.40 -14.64
N ASP A 53 -7.03 -13.90 -14.98
CA ASP A 53 -7.13 -15.09 -15.83
C ASP A 53 -6.70 -14.76 -17.26
N HIS A 54 -5.71 -15.51 -17.74
CA HIS A 54 -5.10 -15.38 -19.06
C HIS A 54 -4.92 -16.74 -19.75
N LYS A 55 -5.54 -17.81 -19.22
CA LYS A 55 -5.38 -19.18 -19.76
C LYS A 55 -5.90 -19.33 -21.18
N ALA A 56 -6.95 -18.59 -21.52
CA ALA A 56 -7.53 -18.55 -22.87
C ALA A 56 -6.83 -17.56 -23.81
N GLY A 57 -5.74 -16.92 -23.36
CA GLY A 57 -5.10 -15.80 -24.04
C GLY A 57 -5.46 -14.46 -23.39
N ILE A 58 -4.91 -13.39 -23.96
CA ILE A 58 -5.11 -12.02 -23.48
C ILE A 58 -6.17 -11.35 -24.36
N SER A 59 -7.31 -11.00 -23.76
CA SER A 59 -8.37 -10.25 -24.44
C SER A 59 -8.11 -8.74 -24.44
N GLU A 60 -8.76 -8.00 -25.32
CA GLU A 60 -8.72 -6.53 -25.32
C GLU A 60 -9.21 -5.93 -23.99
N ALA A 61 -10.24 -6.54 -23.36
CA ALA A 61 -10.71 -6.14 -22.04
C ALA A 61 -9.63 -6.32 -20.98
N THR A 62 -8.89 -7.44 -21.01
CA THR A 62 -7.75 -7.68 -20.12
C THR A 62 -6.65 -6.64 -20.34
N ILE A 63 -6.34 -6.28 -21.59
CA ILE A 63 -5.34 -5.24 -21.90
C ILE A 63 -5.80 -3.89 -21.37
N HIS A 64 -7.07 -3.55 -21.54
CA HIS A 64 -7.65 -2.33 -20.98
C HIS A 64 -7.44 -2.27 -19.45
N ASP A 65 -7.78 -3.34 -18.73
CA ASP A 65 -7.65 -3.39 -17.27
C ASP A 65 -6.19 -3.35 -16.82
N ILE A 66 -5.29 -4.00 -17.55
CA ILE A 66 -3.83 -3.88 -17.34
C ILE A 66 -3.39 -2.43 -17.49
N LYS A 67 -3.84 -1.74 -18.55
CA LYS A 67 -3.47 -0.34 -18.79
C LYS A 67 -3.93 0.55 -17.64
N GLN A 68 -5.16 0.36 -17.13
CA GLN A 68 -5.70 1.10 -15.99
C GLN A 68 -5.00 0.77 -14.66
N GLY A 69 -4.55 -0.47 -14.49
CA GLY A 69 -3.90 -0.94 -13.26
C GLY A 69 -2.39 -0.67 -13.15
N THR A 70 -1.77 -0.06 -14.16
CA THR A 70 -0.32 0.17 -14.25
C THR A 70 0.03 1.65 -14.42
N LEU A 71 1.32 1.98 -14.31
CA LEU A 71 1.86 3.36 -14.35
C LEU A 71 1.36 4.25 -13.21
N VAL A 72 1.48 5.57 -13.38
CA VAL A 72 0.96 6.55 -12.42
C VAL A 72 -0.56 6.56 -12.50
N ARG A 73 -1.21 6.32 -11.37
CA ARG A 73 -2.67 6.22 -11.23
C ARG A 73 -3.10 6.61 -9.83
N ARG A 74 -4.41 6.74 -9.60
CA ARG A 74 -4.96 6.96 -8.25
C ARG A 74 -4.54 5.81 -7.32
N ILE A 75 -4.25 6.15 -6.07
CA ILE A 75 -3.93 5.18 -5.02
C ILE A 75 -5.16 4.33 -4.68
N ASP A 76 -4.95 3.03 -4.54
CA ASP A 76 -5.96 2.00 -4.27
C ASP A 76 -5.69 1.26 -2.96
N ASN A 77 -4.50 1.39 -2.38
CA ASN A 77 -4.15 0.73 -1.12
C ASN A 77 -4.77 1.38 0.12
N PHE A 78 -5.24 2.63 0.01
CA PHE A 78 -6.02 3.33 1.03
C PHE A 78 -6.85 4.45 0.39
N ASP A 79 -7.83 4.97 1.13
CA ASP A 79 -8.60 6.14 0.71
C ASP A 79 -7.82 7.43 1.00
N PRO A 80 -7.32 8.14 -0.04
CA PRO A 80 -6.55 9.36 0.15
C PRO A 80 -7.39 10.52 0.71
N ASP A 81 -8.72 10.47 0.57
CA ASP A 81 -9.63 11.52 1.02
C ASP A 81 -10.09 11.30 2.47
N HIS A 82 -9.86 10.10 3.03
CA HIS A 82 -10.26 9.71 4.39
C HIS A 82 -9.13 9.04 5.16
N VAL A 83 -7.94 9.67 5.18
CA VAL A 83 -6.79 9.16 5.93
C VAL A 83 -7.05 9.24 7.44
N ARG A 84 -6.96 8.09 8.13
CA ARG A 84 -7.10 8.02 9.59
C ARG A 84 -5.98 8.80 10.27
N CYS A 85 -6.38 9.73 11.12
CA CYS A 85 -5.46 10.55 11.90
C CYS A 85 -5.96 10.70 13.34
N HIS A 86 -5.01 10.84 14.27
CA HIS A 86 -5.33 11.15 15.66
C HIS A 86 -5.26 12.65 15.86
N HIS A 87 -6.35 13.23 16.36
CA HIS A 87 -6.39 14.64 16.76
C HIS A 87 -6.33 14.75 18.28
N LYS A 88 -5.57 15.72 18.76
CA LYS A 88 -5.56 16.05 20.19
C LYS A 88 -6.88 16.72 20.54
N ALA A 89 -7.74 16.00 21.25
CA ALA A 89 -8.92 16.58 21.90
C ALA A 89 -8.59 16.87 23.37
N ARG A 90 -9.06 18.01 23.87
CA ARG A 90 -9.06 18.31 25.31
C ARG A 90 -10.43 17.95 25.86
N LEU A 91 -10.47 17.01 26.79
CA LEU A 91 -11.68 16.71 27.55
C LEU A 91 -11.74 17.69 28.71
N ASP A 92 -12.82 18.46 28.79
CA ASP A 92 -13.08 19.40 29.88
C ASP A 92 -14.17 18.83 30.79
N SER A 93 -13.75 18.32 31.95
CA SER A 93 -14.65 17.74 32.94
C SER A 93 -15.55 18.76 33.64
N SER A 94 -15.31 20.06 33.46
CA SER A 94 -16.19 21.11 33.97
C SER A 94 -17.46 21.30 33.13
N VAL A 95 -17.45 20.84 31.87
CA VAL A 95 -18.59 20.96 30.94
C VAL A 95 -19.42 19.68 30.90
N LEU A 96 -18.78 18.52 30.96
CA LEU A 96 -19.44 17.21 31.08
C LEU A 96 -18.63 16.28 31.99
N PRO A 97 -19.23 15.64 33.00
CA PRO A 97 -18.57 14.55 33.71
C PRO A 97 -18.32 13.40 32.73
N ALA A 98 -17.06 13.04 32.55
CA ALA A 98 -16.63 11.96 31.67
C ALA A 98 -15.94 10.90 32.53
N SER A 99 -16.55 9.72 32.60
CA SER A 99 -15.96 8.52 33.20
C SER A 99 -15.67 7.49 32.11
N LEU A 100 -14.49 6.89 32.12
CA LEU A 100 -14.12 5.82 31.22
C LEU A 100 -13.65 4.59 32.00
N VAL A 101 -14.12 3.42 31.61
CA VAL A 101 -13.59 2.15 32.11
C VAL A 101 -12.49 1.68 31.18
N ILE A 102 -11.29 1.47 31.71
CA ILE A 102 -10.15 0.95 30.96
C ILE A 102 -9.48 -0.21 31.68
N LYS A 103 -8.89 -1.11 30.89
CA LYS A 103 -8.05 -2.18 31.44
C LYS A 103 -6.83 -1.60 32.12
N LYS A 104 -6.51 -2.06 33.33
CA LYS A 104 -5.36 -1.61 34.12
C LYS A 104 -4.04 -1.70 33.33
N ALA A 105 -3.87 -2.72 32.50
CA ALA A 105 -2.69 -2.92 31.64
C ALA A 105 -2.55 -1.89 30.48
N LYS A 106 -3.61 -1.13 30.18
CA LYS A 106 -3.63 -0.08 29.14
C LYS A 106 -3.63 1.32 29.73
N LEU A 107 -3.61 1.44 31.06
CA LEU A 107 -3.50 2.72 31.76
C LEU A 107 -2.08 3.29 31.57
N PRO A 108 -1.93 4.53 31.09
CA PRO A 108 -0.62 5.16 31.00
C PRO A 108 0.06 5.21 32.38
N GLY A 109 1.33 4.81 32.46
CA GLY A 109 2.03 4.71 33.75
C GLY A 109 2.12 6.01 34.55
N HIS A 110 2.02 7.17 33.88
CA HIS A 110 1.97 8.47 34.55
C HIS A 110 0.59 8.81 35.15
N LEU A 111 -0.50 8.20 34.66
CA LEU A 111 -1.86 8.35 35.19
C LEU A 111 -2.17 7.33 36.29
N ALA A 112 -1.36 6.27 36.44
CA ALA A 112 -1.51 5.25 37.47
C ALA A 112 -1.38 5.77 38.93
N LYS A 113 -1.16 7.08 39.13
CA LYS A 113 -1.15 7.74 40.45
C LYS A 113 -2.15 8.90 40.57
N ALA A 114 -3.01 9.12 39.56
CA ALA A 114 -4.02 10.16 39.61
C ALA A 114 -5.07 9.87 40.70
N SER A 115 -5.42 10.88 41.49
CA SER A 115 -6.29 10.78 42.67
C SER A 115 -7.78 10.55 42.37
N GLN A 116 -8.16 10.39 41.10
CA GLN A 116 -9.55 10.24 40.64
C GLN A 116 -9.88 8.84 40.11
N MET A 117 -8.98 7.86 40.27
CA MET A 117 -9.22 6.49 39.83
C MET A 117 -10.02 5.68 40.85
N MET A 118 -11.04 4.98 40.38
CA MET A 118 -11.80 4.02 41.19
C MET A 118 -11.56 2.61 40.63
N GLU A 119 -11.02 1.72 41.46
CA GLU A 119 -10.88 0.30 41.07
C GLU A 119 -12.29 -0.31 41.03
N LEU A 120 -12.67 -0.82 39.85
CA LEU A 120 -13.98 -1.43 39.64
C LEU A 120 -13.89 -2.95 39.86
N ASP A 121 -12.78 -3.57 39.44
CA ASP A 121 -12.41 -4.96 39.69
C ASP A 121 -10.89 -5.17 39.48
N ASN A 122 -10.35 -6.36 39.76
CA ASN A 122 -8.92 -6.71 39.67
C ASN A 122 -8.24 -6.45 38.31
N LYS A 123 -9.01 -6.20 37.23
CA LYS A 123 -8.49 -6.00 35.86
C LYS A 123 -8.88 -4.66 35.23
N GLU A 124 -9.82 -3.91 35.82
CA GLU A 124 -10.41 -2.71 35.23
C GLU A 124 -10.45 -1.55 36.23
N VAL A 125 -10.16 -0.35 35.73
CA VAL A 125 -10.11 0.89 36.51
C VAL A 125 -11.04 1.90 35.85
N GLY A 126 -11.92 2.52 36.64
CA GLY A 126 -12.67 3.71 36.23
C GLY A 126 -11.82 4.95 36.44
N VAL A 127 -11.75 5.81 35.42
CA VAL A 127 -11.07 7.12 35.45
C VAL A 127 -12.05 8.20 35.06
#